data_AF-A0A929L8D4-F1
#
_entry.id   AF-A0A929L8D4-F1
#
_cell.length_a   1.000
_cell.length_b   1.000
_cell.length_c   1.000
_cell.angle_alpha   90.00
_cell.angle_beta   90.00
_cell.angle_gamma   90.00
#
_symmetry.space_group_name_H-M   'P 1'
#
loop_
_entity.id
_entity.type
_entity.pdbx_description
1 polymer ?
#
loop_
_entity_poly.entity_id
_entity_poly.type
_entity_poly.pdbx_seq_one_letter_code
_entity_poly.pdbx_strand_id
1 'polypeptide(L)' 'MDKELETKLTSLEELGKRIEVYKESIADKETVLDGLKRVSSKLGGLPTAKNYVDQAVPLLEEEIKLEKMQLKALKQDMK' A
#
# COMPACT_ATOMS: atom_id res chain seq x y z
N MET A 1 6.80 -17.19 -33.26
CA MET A 1 6.55 -17.34 -31.82
C MET A 1 5.08 -17.69 -31.65
N ASP A 2 4.73 -18.56 -30.71
CA ASP A 2 3.35 -18.98 -30.50
C ASP A 2 2.55 -17.82 -29.88
N LYS A 3 1.42 -17.42 -30.49
CA LYS A 3 0.60 -16.28 -30.03
C LYS A 3 0.11 -16.46 -28.59
N GLU A 4 -0.08 -17.71 -28.17
CA GLU A 4 -0.48 -18.03 -26.81
C GLU A 4 0.64 -17.72 -25.80
N LEU A 5 1.88 -17.97 -26.19
CA LEU A 5 3.08 -17.65 -25.40
C LEU A 5 3.28 -16.14 -25.28
N GLU A 6 3.11 -15.39 -26.37
CA GLU A 6 3.15 -13.92 -26.35
C GLU A 6 2.11 -13.33 -25.41
N THR A 7 0.87 -13.83 -25.47
CA THR A 7 -0.22 -13.34 -24.61
C THR A 7 0.05 -13.61 -23.13
N LYS A 8 0.56 -14.80 -22.79
CA LYS A 8 0.95 -15.14 -21.42
C LYS A 8 2.10 -14.27 -20.92
N LEU A 9 3.09 -14.00 -21.77
CA LEU A 9 4.24 -13.16 -21.42
C LEU A 9 3.78 -11.72 -21.07
N THR A 10 2.96 -11.11 -21.92
CA THR A 10 2.41 -9.77 -21.68
C THR A 10 1.59 -9.71 -20.39
N SER A 11 0.77 -10.73 -20.13
CA SER A 11 -0.03 -10.79 -18.89
C SER A 11 0.85 -10.87 -17.63
N LEU A 12 1.94 -11.65 -17.67
CA LEU A 12 2.90 -11.72 -16.56
C LEU A 12 3.65 -10.40 -16.35
N GLU A 13 4.02 -9.71 -17.42
CA GLU A 13 4.65 -8.38 -17.33
C GLU A 13 3.71 -7.34 -16.69
N GLU A 14 2.43 -7.36 -17.07
CA GLU A 14 1.42 -6.48 -16.47
C GLU A 14 1.19 -6.79 -14.99
N LEU A 15 1.13 -8.07 -14.61
CA LEU A 15 1.04 -8.48 -13.21
C LEU A 15 2.28 -8.04 -12.41
N GLY A 16 3.47 -8.18 -12.99
CA GLY A 16 4.73 -7.70 -12.40
C GLY A 16 4.70 -6.21 -12.10
N LYS A 17 4.29 -5.39 -13.08
CA LYS A 17 4.15 -3.93 -12.91
C LYS A 17 3.15 -3.56 -11.80
N ARG A 18 2.00 -4.24 -11.76
CA ARG A 18 0.99 -4.00 -10.70
C ARG A 18 1.54 -4.33 -9.33
N ILE A 19 2.31 -5.41 -9.21
CA ILE A 19 2.98 -5.78 -7.95
C ILE A 19 3.97 -4.72 -7.48
N GLU A 20 4.76 -4.14 -8.40
CA GLU A 20 5.69 -3.05 -8.06
C GLU A 20 4.94 -1.82 -7.55
N VAL A 21 3.89 -1.40 -8.25
CA VAL A 21 3.04 -0.27 -7.83
C VAL A 21 2.48 -0.47 -6.42
N TYR A 22 1.97 -1.67 -6.10
CA TYR A 22 1.47 -1.95 -4.75
C TYR A 22 2.58 -1.93 -3.69
N LYS A 23 3.78 -2.45 -4.01
CA LYS A 23 4.92 -2.41 -3.07
C LYS A 23 5.33 -0.98 -2.76
N GLU A 24 5.47 -0.14 -3.78
CA GLU A 24 5.82 1.28 -3.63
C GLU A 24 4.75 2.01 -2.83
N SER A 25 3.47 1.84 -3.20
CA SER A 25 2.37 2.52 -2.51
C SER A 25 2.25 2.13 -1.03
N ILE A 26 2.44 0.85 -0.70
CA ILE A 26 2.47 0.38 0.70
C ILE A 26 3.63 1.04 1.45
N ALA A 27 4.83 1.07 0.87
CA ALA A 27 6.02 1.64 1.51
C ALA A 27 5.86 3.16 1.78
N ASP A 28 5.27 3.88 0.85
CA ASP A 28 4.96 5.31 1.00
C ASP A 28 3.95 5.53 2.13
N LYS A 29 2.87 4.75 2.17
CA LYS A 29 1.86 4.84 3.23
C LYS A 29 2.42 4.47 4.60
N GLU A 30 3.28 3.45 4.69
CA GLU A 30 3.96 3.08 5.94
C GLU A 30 4.86 4.23 6.44
N THR A 31 5.55 4.91 5.53
CA THR A 31 6.36 6.10 5.85
C THR A 31 5.50 7.25 6.38
N VAL A 32 4.36 7.52 5.74
CA VAL A 32 3.41 8.54 6.20
C VAL A 32 2.82 8.17 7.57
N LEU A 33 2.47 6.90 7.77
CA LEU A 33 1.93 6.39 9.03
C LEU A 33 2.91 6.60 10.18
N ASP A 34 4.18 6.28 9.97
CA ASP A 34 5.25 6.52 10.95
C ASP A 34 5.42 8.01 11.23
N GLY A 35 5.33 8.86 10.21
CA GLY A 35 5.32 10.31 10.34
C GLY A 35 4.17 10.80 11.22
N LEU A 36 2.94 10.33 10.96
CA LEU A 36 1.75 10.67 11.74
C LEU A 36 1.88 10.24 13.20
N LYS A 37 2.35 9.02 13.47
CA LYS A 37 2.58 8.51 14.83
C LYS A 37 3.58 9.37 15.60
N ARG A 38 4.69 9.76 14.95
CA ARG A 38 5.69 10.68 15.55
C ARG A 38 5.09 12.06 15.81
N VAL A 39 4.30 12.61 14.89
CA VAL A 39 3.63 13.89 15.07
C VAL A 39 2.63 13.81 16.23
N SER A 40 1.78 12.77 16.31
CA SER A 40 0.82 12.58 17.40
C SER A 40 1.50 12.65 18.78
N SER A 41 2.66 12.00 18.94
CA SER A 41 3.42 12.04 20.19
C SER A 41 3.90 13.44 20.60
N LYS A 42 4.08 14.35 19.63
CA LYS A 42 4.51 15.74 19.84
C LYS A 42 3.35 16.71 20.04
N LEU A 43 2.13 16.31 19.68
CA LEU A 43 0.92 17.14 19.74
C LEU A 43 0.24 17.13 21.12
N GLY A 44 0.93 16.73 22.19
CA GLY A 44 0.36 16.58 23.54
C GLY A 44 -0.34 17.83 24.12
N GLY A 45 -0.13 19.02 23.55
CA GLY A 45 -0.82 20.26 23.91
C GLY A 45 -1.80 20.81 22.86
N LEU A 46 -2.02 20.11 21.74
CA LEU A 46 -2.82 20.58 20.61
C LEU A 46 -3.94 19.56 20.28
N PRO A 47 -5.05 19.56 21.06
CA PRO A 47 -6.09 18.52 20.99
C PRO A 47 -6.75 18.42 19.60
N THR A 48 -6.94 19.55 18.92
CA THR A 48 -7.52 19.57 17.57
C THR A 48 -6.60 18.87 16.56
N ALA A 49 -5.31 19.17 16.58
CA ALA A 49 -4.34 18.53 15.69
C ALA A 49 -4.20 17.04 16.01
N LYS A 50 -4.22 16.67 17.30
CA LYS A 50 -4.20 15.28 17.74
C LYS A 50 -5.42 14.51 17.23
N ASN A 51 -6.62 15.10 17.30
CA ASN A 51 -7.85 14.49 16.79
C ASN A 51 -7.80 14.20 15.28
N TYR A 52 -7.19 15.08 14.48
CA TYR A 52 -7.01 14.81 13.05
C TYR A 52 -6.07 13.63 12.81
N VAL A 53 -4.96 13.56 13.55
CA VAL A 53 -4.02 12.43 13.45
C VAL A 53 -4.68 11.13 13.91
N ASP A 54 -5.41 11.15 15.03
CA ASP A 54 -6.11 9.99 15.58
C ASP A 54 -7.21 9.46 14.64
N GLN A 55 -7.77 10.32 13.77
CA GLN A 55 -8.70 9.92 12.70
C GLN A 55 -7.98 9.40 11.44
N ALA A 56 -6.84 9.99 11.08
CA ALA A 56 -6.11 9.64 9.86
C ALA A 56 -5.35 8.29 10.00
N VAL A 57 -4.77 8.01 11.16
CA VAL A 57 -4.02 6.78 11.44
C VAL A 57 -4.80 5.51 11.12
N PRO A 58 -6.02 5.28 11.66
CA PRO A 58 -6.76 4.04 11.40
C PRO A 58 -7.20 3.90 9.94
N LEU A 59 -7.48 5.01 9.25
CA LEU A 59 -7.81 4.98 7.82
C LEU A 59 -6.61 4.50 6.99
N LEU A 60 -5.44 5.05 7.27
CA LEU A 60 -4.20 4.69 6.58
C LEU A 60 -3.78 3.24 6.88
N GLU A 61 -3.98 2.76 8.11
CA GLU A 61 -3.73 1.36 8.47
C GLU A 61 -4.65 0.39 7.72
N GLU A 62 -5.93 0.72 7.54
CA GLU A 62 -6.86 -0.11 6.76
C GLU A 62 -6.51 -0.09 5.27
N GLU A 63 -6.13 1.07 4.70
CA GLU A 63 -5.65 1.16 3.32
C GLU A 63 -4.43 0.26 3.07
N ILE A 64 -3.41 0.34 3.94
CA ILE A 64 -2.20 -0.51 3.86
C ILE A 64 -2.59 -1.99 3.91
N LYS A 65 -3.53 -2.36 4.79
CA LYS A 65 -4.00 -3.74 4.94
C LYS A 65 -4.69 -4.24 3.67
N LEU A 66 -5.59 -3.44 3.08
CA LEU A 66 -6.28 -3.77 1.84
C LEU A 66 -5.29 -3.95 0.68
N GLU A 67 -4.30 -3.07 0.56
CA GLU A 67 -3.26 -3.18 -0.48
C GLU A 67 -2.37 -4.41 -0.26
N LYS A 68 -2.02 -4.75 0.98
CA LYS A 68 -1.30 -6.00 1.30
C LYS A 68 -2.10 -7.23 0.91
N MET A 69 -3.43 -7.22 1.08
CA MET A 69 -4.30 -8.30 0.63
C MET A 69 -4.33 -8.42 -0.90
N GLN A 70 -4.45 -7.29 -1.60
CA GLN A 70 -4.42 -7.24 -3.07
C GLN A 70 -3.07 -7.70 -3.63
N LEU A 71 -1.97 -7.25 -3.05
CA LEU A 71 -0.61 -7.69 -3.38
C LEU A 71 -0.44 -9.20 -3.18
N LYS A 72 -1.00 -9.75 -2.10
CA LYS A 72 -0.97 -11.20 -1.85
C LYS A 72 -1.73 -11.97 -2.92
N ALA A 73 -2.92 -11.50 -3.31
CA ALA A 73 -3.71 -12.11 -4.37
C ALA A 73 -2.97 -12.09 -5.71
N LEU A 74 -2.41 -10.93 -6.11
CA LEU A 74 -1.63 -10.81 -7.34
C LEU A 74 -0.40 -11.75 -7.38
N LYS A 75 0.27 -11.93 -6.24
CA LYS A 75 1.39 -12.89 -6.15
C LYS A 75 0.95 -14.35 -6.24
N GLN A 76 -0.30 -14.66 -5.90
CA GLN A 76 -0.86 -16.01 -6.09
C GLN A 76 -1.20 -16.25 -7.56
N ASP A 77 -1.73 -15.24 -8.25
CA ASP A 77 -2.07 -15.31 -9.68
C ASP A 77 -0.82 -15.47 -10.59
N MET A 78 0.37 -15.14 -10.09
CA MET A 78 1.65 -15.36 -10.78
C MET A 78 2.24 -16.78 -10.62
N LYS A 79 1.72 -17.61 -9.70
CA LYS A 79 2.23 -18.96 -9.46
C LYS A 79 1.52 -20.00 -10.31
#